data_AF-A0A2I5T837-F1
#
_entry.id   AF-A0A2I5T837-F1
#
_cell.length_a   1.000
_cell.length_b   1.000
_cell.length_c   1.000
_cell.angle_alpha   90.00
_cell.angle_beta   90.00
_cell.angle_gamma   90.00
#
_symmetry.space_group_name_H-M   'P 1'
#
loop_
_entity.id
_entity.type
_entity.pdbx_description
1 polymer ?
#
loop_
_entity_poly.entity_id
_entity_poly.type
_entity_poly.pdbx_seq_one_letter_code
_entity_poly.pdbx_strand_id
1 'polypeptide(L)' 'MARTVEKVEYDLERARRERDGWKSSHGGKSNYQMASVMVSALEKELSEAISNQANGTHKTSDSV' A
#
# COMPACT_ATOMS: atom_id res chain seq x y z
N MET A 1 16.08 -1.08 0.25
CA MET A 1 15.49 -0.80 1.58
C MET A 1 13.99 -0.97 1.44
N ALA A 2 13.37 -1.89 2.18
CA ALA A 2 11.92 -2.00 2.23
C ALA A 2 11.32 -0.75 2.89
N ARG A 3 10.20 -0.23 2.37
CA ARG A 3 9.47 0.86 3.02
C ARG A 3 8.88 0.35 4.35
N THR A 4 8.81 1.19 5.37
CA THR A 4 8.14 0.85 6.63
C THR A 4 6.63 0.77 6.40
N VAL A 5 5.93 -0.06 7.18
CA VAL A 5 4.47 -0.22 7.12
C VAL A 5 3.77 1.15 7.21
N GLU A 6 4.15 1.97 8.19
CA GLU A 6 3.61 3.33 8.39
C GLU A 6 3.72 4.22 7.13
N LYS A 7 4.83 4.09 6.40
CA LYS A 7 5.05 4.86 5.16
C LYS A 7 4.15 4.36 4.03
N VAL A 8 3.97 3.04 3.93
CA VAL A 8 3.06 2.44 2.94
C VAL A 8 1.61 2.82 3.23
N GLU A 9 1.20 2.84 4.50
CA GLU A 9 -0.14 3.29 4.92
C GLU A 9 -0.38 4.77 4.60
N TYR A 10 0.60 5.63 4.89
CA TYR A 10 0.53 7.05 4.56
C TYR A 10 0.38 7.28 3.04
N ASP A 11 1.23 6.61 2.25
CA ASP A 11 1.19 6.73 0.79
C ASP A 11 -0.12 6.16 0.22
N LEU A 12 -0.65 5.08 0.81
CA LEU A 12 -1.94 4.49 0.43
C LEU A 12 -3.10 5.43 0.68
N GLU A 13 -3.16 6.05 1.86
CA GLU A 13 -4.19 7.04 2.19
C GLU A 13 -4.14 8.25 1.25
N ARG A 14 -2.93 8.72 0.92
CA ARG A 14 -2.74 9.79 -0.06
C ARG A 14 -3.23 9.38 -1.45
N ALA A 15 -2.85 8.19 -1.92
CA ALA A 15 -3.26 7.66 -3.22
C ALA A 15 -4.77 7.49 -3.33
N ARG A 16 -5.44 7.06 -2.25
CA ARG A 16 -6.91 6.95 -2.17
C ARG A 16 -7.58 8.31 -2.30
N ARG A 17 -7.10 9.32 -1.56
CA ARG A 17 -7.61 10.70 -1.67
C ARG A 17 -7.46 11.26 -3.08
N GLU A 18 -6.31 11.05 -3.69
CA GLU A 18 -6.05 11.48 -5.06
C GLU A 18 -6.99 10.79 -6.06
N ARG A 19 -7.12 9.45 -5.98
CA ARG A 19 -8.07 8.68 -6.78
C ARG A 19 -9.49 9.23 -6.63
N ASP A 20 -9.94 9.46 -5.41
CA ASP A 20 -11.30 9.91 -5.15
C ASP A 20 -11.52 11.37 -5.62
N GLY A 21 -10.48 12.21 -5.60
CA GLY A 21 -10.49 13.52 -6.24
C GLY A 21 -10.62 13.44 -7.77
N TRP A 22 -9.94 12.48 -8.40
CA TRP A 22 -10.07 12.26 -9.85
C TRP A 22 -11.44 11.71 -10.26
N LYS A 23 -12.08 10.93 -9.38
CA LYS A 23 -13.41 10.33 -9.62
C LYS A 23 -14.50 11.37 -9.89
N SER A 24 -14.45 12.52 -9.21
CA SER A 24 -15.43 13.61 -9.34
C SER A 24 -15.04 14.67 -10.36
N SER A 25 -13.82 14.60 -10.92
CA SER A 25 -13.31 15.60 -11.87
C SER A 25 -13.75 15.33 -13.32
N HIS A 26 -14.12 16.40 -14.05
CA HIS A 26 -14.47 16.30 -15.47
C HIS A 26 -13.21 15.97 -16.30
N GLY A 27 -13.23 14.84 -17.00
CA GLY A 27 -12.07 14.36 -17.78
C GLY A 27 -11.04 13.56 -16.98
N GLY A 28 -11.24 13.37 -15.67
CA GLY A 28 -10.27 12.68 -14.79
C GLY A 28 -10.21 11.16 -14.91
N LYS A 29 -10.89 10.53 -15.88
CA LYS A 29 -11.00 9.07 -15.98
C LYS A 29 -9.63 8.38 -16.09
N SER A 30 -8.72 8.95 -16.88
CA SER A 30 -7.35 8.41 -17.03
C SER A 30 -6.57 8.50 -15.72
N ASN A 31 -6.65 9.64 -15.04
CA ASN A 31 -5.97 9.85 -13.76
C ASN A 31 -6.57 8.98 -12.65
N TYR A 32 -7.88 8.79 -12.65
CA TYR A 32 -8.58 7.86 -11.76
C TYR A 32 -8.09 6.42 -11.95
N GLN A 33 -7.94 5.97 -13.21
CA GLN A 33 -7.43 4.64 -13.51
C GLN A 33 -5.98 4.47 -13.03
N MET A 34 -5.12 5.46 -13.30
CA MET A 34 -3.73 5.42 -12.84
C MET A 34 -3.62 5.40 -11.32
N ALA A 35 -4.37 6.27 -10.63
CA ALA A 35 -4.43 6.31 -9.19
C ALA A 35 -4.99 5.00 -8.59
N SER A 36 -5.95 4.37 -9.26
CA SER A 36 -6.46 3.05 -8.86
C SER A 36 -5.38 1.95 -8.93
N VAL A 37 -4.56 1.94 -9.98
CA VAL A 37 -3.43 1.00 -10.09
C VAL A 37 -2.41 1.23 -8.95
N MET A 38 -2.11 2.50 -8.64
CA MET A 38 -1.21 2.85 -7.55
C MET A 38 -1.76 2.43 -6.18
N VAL A 39 -3.06 2.60 -5.94
CA VAL A 39 -3.74 2.11 -4.73
C VAL A 39 -3.60 0.59 -4.61
N SER A 40 -3.88 -0.17 -5.68
CA SER A 40 -3.75 -1.63 -5.64
C SER A 40 -2.32 -2.11 -5.41
N ALA A 41 -1.32 -1.41 -5.97
CA ALA A 41 0.09 -1.72 -5.72
C ALA A 41 0.47 -1.50 -4.25
N LEU A 42 0.02 -0.40 -3.65
CA LEU A 42 0.27 -0.09 -2.24
C LEU A 42 -0.47 -1.03 -1.28
N GLU A 43 -1.70 -1.44 -1.60
CA GLU A 43 -2.44 -2.45 -0.81
C GLU A 43 -1.74 -3.81 -0.82
N LYS A 44 -1.18 -4.19 -1.97
CA LYS A 44 -0.37 -5.41 -2.09
C LYS A 44 0.91 -5.30 -1.26
N GLU A 45 1.64 -4.18 -1.39
CA GLU A 45 2.86 -3.95 -0.62
C GLU A 45 2.60 -3.91 0.89
N LEU A 46 1.49 -3.32 1.33
CA LEU A 46 1.08 -3.30 2.74
C LEU A 46 0.81 -4.73 3.24
N SER A 47 0.08 -5.52 2.47
CA SER A 47 -0.21 -6.92 2.80
C SER A 47 1.07 -7.76 2.89
N GLU A 48 2.00 -7.56 1.96
CA GLU A 48 3.31 -8.23 1.98
C GLU A 48 4.16 -7.77 3.17
N ALA A 49 4.19 -6.47 3.49
CA ALA A 49 4.93 -5.94 4.63
C ALA A 49 4.40 -6.48 5.97
N ILE A 50 3.08 -6.54 6.14
CA ILE A 50 2.42 -7.12 7.32
C ILE A 50 2.71 -8.63 7.40
N SER A 51 2.59 -9.35 6.28
CA SER A 51 2.87 -10.80 6.24
C SER A 51 4.33 -11.11 6.57
N ASN A 52 5.27 -10.32 6.04
CA ASN A 52 6.70 -10.46 6.31
C ASN A 52 7.05 -10.12 7.77
N GLN A 53 6.39 -9.13 8.38
CA GLN A 53 6.52 -8.89 9.82
C GLN A 53 5.99 -10.06 10.64
N ALA A 54 4.80 -10.59 10.32
CA ALA A 54 4.21 -11.72 11.04
C ALA A 54 5.09 -12.99 10.94
N ASN A 55 5.68 -13.24 9.78
CA ASN A 55 6.57 -14.37 9.54
C ASN A 55 7.99 -14.18 10.13
N GLY A 56 8.43 -12.93 10.31
CA GLY A 56 9.71 -12.62 10.95
C GLY A 56 9.72 -12.93 12.45
N THR A 57 8.57 -12.84 13.12
CA THR A 57 8.42 -13.13 14.55
C THR A 57 8.39 -14.63 14.86
N HIS A 58 8.19 -15.50 13.87
CA HIS A 58 8.14 -16.96 14.02
C HIS A 58 9.50 -17.67 13.82
N LYS A 59 10.62 -16.93 13.73
CA LYS A 59 11.95 -17.53 13.46
C LYS A 59 13.02 -17.24 14.51
N THR A 60 12.67 -17.23 15.80
CA THR A 60 13.65 -17.39 16.89
C THR A 60 12.99 -17.98 18.13
N SER A 61 12.72 -19.29 18.13
CA SER A 61 12.55 -20.08 19.36
C SER A 61 12.73 -21.55 19.00
N ASP A 62 13.90 -21.90 18.51
CA ASP A 62 14.41 -23.27 18.66
C ASP A 62 15.91 -23.28 18.38
N SER A 63 16.65 -23.95 19.28
CA SER A 63 18.11 -24.11 19.36
C SER A 63 18.81 -22.94 20.08
N VAL A 64 19.42 -23.10 21.26
CA VAL A 64 20.13 -24.25 21.87
C VAL A 64 19.85 -24.32 23.37
#